data_AF-A0AAU7Q0Q8-F1
#
_entry.id   AF-A0AAU7Q0Q8-F1
#
_cell.length_a   1.000
_cell.length_b   1.000
_cell.length_c   1.000
_cell.angle_alpha   90.00
_cell.angle_beta   90.00
_cell.angle_gamma   90.00
#
_symmetry.space_group_name_H-M   'P 1'
#
loop_
_entity.id
_entity.type
_entity.pdbx_description
1 polymer ?
#
loop_
_entity_poly.entity_id
_entity_poly.type
_entity_poly.pdbx_seq_one_letter_code
_entity_poly.pdbx_strand_id
1 'polypeptide(L)'
;MVNLYPSREFWESSLEMPVDHWLPSFQDEEIRKNWLNSLSGRQLNVIFQYSFTHKQNGQLFEFQKHDDISVQEQRKILIGCSDSLFSYYLLSHFNHSKLESAVVEVARSVLTEELITNFLCKNNKHDKKSLIFVLFHSDPELIKCVYHFDKVQKRGFSSFALQNSPRQMKTPFKNFISKEVTYRLLKEYDAEKDDGFETQLQGFFYHQNRIYVFIRRASDKDLLFNSNRIIHGYRPSWIILDFSLHGNQVNLCAKNFNESLKIANSIVSNYFECECLFIDMQDQNCTLLVATFLKSSIEGTDPNICLFEVKFRSTQLKKDTYLVVVTNPVNSIARELQMLKLTIEQDNSLVESIRIVFQEKKVTLFFKRNQHYTTIYYSEHILNKNEREDFKSLMKETYGLTILPKASCCRYSEIS
;
A
#
# COMPACT_ATOMS: atom_id res chain seq x y z
N MET A 1 -16.68 -24.78 -20.93
CA MET A 1 -15.85 -23.84 -20.15
C MET A 1 -16.64 -22.57 -19.97
N VAL A 2 -16.78 -22.07 -18.75
CA VAL A 2 -17.39 -20.75 -18.51
C VAL A 2 -16.48 -19.70 -19.16
N ASN A 3 -17.00 -18.91 -20.10
CA ASN A 3 -16.27 -17.77 -20.66
C ASN A 3 -16.06 -16.73 -19.54
N LEU A 4 -14.93 -16.81 -18.86
CA LEU A 4 -14.58 -15.89 -17.77
C LEU A 4 -14.11 -14.56 -18.37
N TYR A 5 -14.79 -13.48 -17.97
CA TYR A 5 -14.40 -12.12 -18.31
C TYR A 5 -14.12 -11.31 -17.03
N PRO A 6 -12.96 -10.62 -16.93
CA PRO A 6 -11.76 -10.72 -17.78
C PRO A 6 -11.15 -12.12 -17.80
N SER A 7 -10.11 -12.30 -18.61
CA SER A 7 -9.44 -13.59 -18.80
C SER A 7 -9.03 -14.26 -17.48
N ARG A 8 -8.85 -15.57 -17.51
CA ARG A 8 -8.34 -16.33 -16.36
C ARG A 8 -6.99 -15.80 -15.85
N GLU A 9 -6.09 -15.43 -16.77
CA GLU A 9 -4.80 -14.84 -16.46
C GLU A 9 -4.92 -13.53 -15.66
N PHE A 10 -5.89 -12.68 -15.97
CA PHE A 10 -6.16 -11.46 -15.20
C PHE A 10 -6.45 -11.78 -13.72
N TRP A 11 -7.29 -12.78 -13.46
CA TRP A 11 -7.64 -13.14 -12.08
C TRP A 11 -6.49 -13.86 -11.36
N GLU A 12 -5.92 -14.89 -11.97
CA GLU A 12 -4.93 -15.74 -11.29
C GLU A 12 -3.54 -15.11 -11.23
N SER A 13 -3.08 -14.48 -12.32
CA SER A 13 -1.74 -13.91 -12.40
C SER A 13 -1.70 -12.49 -11.84
N SER A 14 -2.57 -11.60 -12.34
CA SER A 14 -2.51 -10.18 -11.98
C SER A 14 -3.10 -9.86 -10.59
N LEU A 15 -4.15 -10.57 -10.17
CA LEU A 15 -4.82 -10.33 -8.89
C LEU A 15 -4.51 -11.36 -7.80
N GLU A 16 -3.76 -12.43 -8.13
CA GLU A 16 -3.52 -13.58 -7.26
C GLU A 16 -4.83 -14.20 -6.72
N MET A 17 -5.91 -14.18 -7.52
CA MET A 17 -7.21 -14.76 -7.19
C MET A 17 -7.29 -16.21 -7.68
N PRO A 18 -7.42 -17.21 -6.79
CA PRO A 18 -7.42 -18.62 -7.19
C PRO A 18 -8.79 -19.02 -7.77
N VAL A 19 -8.96 -18.84 -9.08
CA VAL A 19 -10.24 -19.11 -9.77
C VAL A 19 -10.68 -20.56 -9.59
N ASP A 20 -9.77 -21.51 -9.75
CA ASP A 20 -10.07 -22.94 -9.59
C ASP A 20 -10.52 -23.33 -8.18
N HIS A 21 -10.13 -22.57 -7.16
CA HIS A 21 -10.60 -22.79 -5.79
C HIS A 21 -12.05 -22.34 -5.61
N TRP A 22 -12.45 -21.24 -6.26
CA TRP A 22 -13.77 -20.65 -6.08
C TRP A 22 -14.83 -21.16 -7.07
N LEU A 23 -14.41 -21.64 -8.23
CA LEU A 23 -15.31 -22.11 -9.28
C LEU A 23 -16.20 -23.29 -8.83
N PRO A 24 -15.71 -24.35 -8.16
CA PRO A 24 -16.56 -25.45 -7.70
C PRO A 24 -17.63 -24.98 -6.71
N SER A 25 -17.25 -24.13 -5.75
CA SER A 25 -18.19 -23.53 -4.79
C SER A 25 -19.25 -22.68 -5.48
N PHE A 26 -18.89 -21.98 -6.57
CA PHE A 26 -19.85 -21.19 -7.33
C PHE A 26 -20.79 -22.05 -8.18
N GLN A 27 -20.41 -23.27 -8.57
CA GLN A 27 -21.29 -24.18 -9.33
C GLN A 27 -22.45 -24.72 -8.50
N ASP A 28 -22.35 -24.68 -7.17
CA ASP A 28 -23.44 -25.00 -6.25
C ASP A 28 -24.51 -23.89 -6.23
N GLU A 29 -25.75 -24.24 -6.58
CA GLU A 29 -26.88 -23.30 -6.66
C GLU A 29 -27.27 -22.73 -5.29
N GLU A 30 -27.16 -23.53 -4.22
CA GLU A 30 -27.48 -23.09 -2.87
C GLU A 30 -26.45 -22.04 -2.41
N ILE A 31 -25.16 -22.28 -2.69
CA ILE A 31 -24.09 -21.31 -2.40
C ILE A 31 -24.33 -19.99 -3.17
N ARG A 32 -24.69 -20.05 -4.45
CA ARG A 32 -25.01 -18.84 -5.23
C ARG A 32 -26.19 -18.06 -4.65
N LYS A 33 -27.28 -18.75 -4.30
CA LYS A 33 -28.46 -18.13 -3.68
C LYS A 33 -28.12 -17.50 -2.34
N ASN A 34 -27.39 -18.21 -1.48
CA ASN A 34 -26.96 -17.70 -0.17
C ASN A 34 -26.05 -16.48 -0.30
N TRP A 35 -25.13 -16.48 -1.27
CA TRP A 35 -24.31 -15.32 -1.57
C TRP A 35 -25.16 -14.12 -2.00
N LEU A 36 -26.09 -14.27 -2.96
CA LEU A 36 -26.98 -13.19 -3.40
C LEU A 36 -27.88 -12.67 -2.27
N ASN A 37 -28.34 -13.55 -1.38
CA ASN A 37 -29.10 -13.18 -0.18
C ASN A 37 -28.27 -12.36 0.81
N SER A 38 -26.95 -12.57 0.86
CA SER A 38 -26.03 -11.82 1.73
C SER A 38 -25.72 -10.40 1.24
N LEU A 39 -26.03 -10.06 -0.02
CA LEU A 39 -25.73 -8.76 -0.61
C LEU A 39 -26.70 -7.68 -0.12
N SER A 40 -26.14 -6.49 0.12
CA SER A 40 -26.94 -5.30 0.46
C SER A 40 -27.75 -4.81 -0.74
N GLY A 41 -28.80 -4.01 -0.50
CA GLY A 41 -29.57 -3.41 -1.59
C GLY A 41 -28.72 -2.57 -2.55
N ARG A 42 -27.71 -1.85 -2.03
CA ARG A 42 -26.76 -1.09 -2.87
C ARG A 42 -25.93 -2.00 -3.78
N GLN A 43 -25.42 -3.10 -3.24
CA GLN A 43 -24.62 -4.08 -3.97
C GLN A 43 -25.44 -4.75 -5.07
N LEU A 44 -26.68 -5.14 -4.74
CA LEU A 44 -27.62 -5.71 -5.70
C LEU A 44 -27.96 -4.71 -6.81
N ASN A 45 -28.22 -3.45 -6.46
CA ASN A 45 -28.54 -2.42 -7.43
C ASN A 45 -27.40 -2.20 -8.44
N VAL A 46 -26.14 -2.17 -7.98
CA VAL A 46 -24.99 -2.06 -8.88
C VAL A 46 -24.91 -3.24 -9.85
N ILE A 47 -25.03 -4.48 -9.35
CA ILE A 47 -25.03 -5.68 -10.21
C ILE A 47 -26.19 -5.59 -11.21
N PHE A 48 -27.38 -5.22 -10.74
CA PHE A 48 -28.59 -5.14 -11.54
C PHE A 48 -28.46 -4.09 -12.66
N GLN A 49 -28.10 -2.85 -12.34
CA GLN A 49 -27.89 -1.78 -13.32
C GLN A 49 -26.88 -2.21 -14.40
N TYR A 50 -25.75 -2.80 -14.01
CA TYR A 50 -24.74 -3.16 -15.00
C TYR A 50 -25.01 -4.44 -15.78
N SER A 51 -25.81 -5.36 -15.22
CA SER A 51 -26.23 -6.59 -15.92
C SER A 51 -27.36 -6.34 -16.92
N PHE A 52 -28.19 -5.31 -16.70
CA PHE A 52 -29.44 -5.11 -17.46
C PHE A 52 -29.56 -3.75 -18.17
N THR A 53 -28.87 -2.69 -17.71
CA THR A 53 -28.98 -1.34 -18.30
C THR A 53 -27.96 -1.11 -19.44
N HIS A 54 -26.83 -1.81 -19.44
CA HIS A 54 -25.73 -1.54 -20.40
C HIS A 54 -25.48 -2.60 -21.50
N LYS A 55 -25.97 -3.85 -21.41
CA LYS A 55 -25.91 -4.86 -22.52
C LYS A 55 -27.03 -5.92 -22.50
N GLN A 56 -27.30 -6.47 -23.70
CA GLN A 56 -28.08 -7.66 -24.14
C GLN A 56 -29.49 -7.92 -23.59
N ASN A 57 -29.80 -7.60 -22.33
CA ASN A 57 -31.08 -7.92 -21.70
C ASN A 57 -31.95 -6.70 -21.39
N GLY A 58 -31.54 -5.49 -21.82
CA GLY A 58 -32.31 -4.26 -21.62
C GLY A 58 -33.73 -4.29 -22.22
N GLN A 59 -33.94 -5.15 -23.22
CA GLN A 59 -35.25 -5.42 -23.83
C GLN A 59 -36.29 -5.99 -22.83
N LEU A 60 -35.86 -6.61 -21.73
CA LEU A 60 -36.77 -7.13 -20.70
C LEU A 60 -37.41 -6.02 -19.85
N PHE A 61 -36.88 -4.79 -19.91
CA PHE A 61 -37.28 -3.69 -19.02
C PHE A 61 -37.57 -2.38 -19.77
N GLU A 62 -37.80 -2.42 -21.08
CA GLU A 62 -38.11 -1.24 -21.91
C GLU A 62 -39.31 -0.39 -21.42
N PHE A 63 -40.15 -0.95 -20.54
CA PHE A 63 -41.38 -0.31 -20.05
C PHE A 63 -41.37 0.06 -18.55
N GLN A 64 -40.30 -0.23 -17.79
CA GLN A 64 -40.19 0.14 -16.37
C GLN A 64 -38.92 0.93 -16.12
N LYS A 65 -39.03 2.07 -15.41
CA LYS A 65 -37.84 2.76 -14.91
C LYS A 65 -37.13 1.81 -13.93
N HIS A 66 -35.86 1.51 -14.23
CA HIS A 66 -35.05 0.60 -13.41
C HIS A 66 -34.96 1.02 -11.92
N ASP A 67 -35.14 2.31 -11.63
CA ASP A 67 -35.13 2.86 -10.28
C ASP A 67 -36.38 2.49 -9.44
N ASP A 68 -37.46 2.01 -10.08
CA ASP A 68 -38.72 1.67 -9.40
C ASP A 68 -38.81 0.19 -8.98
N ILE A 69 -37.81 -0.64 -9.35
CA ILE A 69 -37.80 -2.08 -9.02
C ILE A 69 -37.35 -2.27 -7.59
N SER A 70 -38.15 -2.97 -6.79
CA SER A 70 -37.82 -3.23 -5.39
C SER A 70 -36.56 -4.11 -5.26
N VAL A 71 -35.79 -3.92 -4.18
CA VAL A 71 -34.58 -4.73 -3.90
C VAL A 71 -34.89 -6.24 -3.86
N GLN A 72 -36.10 -6.62 -3.41
CA GLN A 72 -36.53 -8.02 -3.37
C GLN A 72 -36.74 -8.59 -4.77
N GLU A 73 -37.31 -7.82 -5.69
CA GLU A 73 -37.49 -8.22 -7.09
C GLU A 73 -36.15 -8.28 -7.82
N GLN A 74 -35.28 -7.28 -7.64
CA GLN A 74 -33.91 -7.31 -8.18
C GLN A 74 -33.19 -8.59 -7.78
N ARG A 75 -33.29 -8.98 -6.49
CA ARG A 75 -32.69 -10.22 -6.00
C ARG A 75 -33.26 -11.47 -6.67
N LYS A 76 -34.58 -11.57 -6.81
CA LYS A 76 -35.23 -12.71 -7.49
C LYS A 76 -34.74 -12.84 -8.93
N ILE A 77 -34.65 -11.73 -9.64
CA ILE A 77 -34.16 -11.70 -11.04
C ILE A 77 -32.70 -12.14 -11.09
N LEU A 78 -31.84 -11.60 -10.22
CA LEU A 78 -30.42 -11.97 -10.15
C LEU A 78 -30.18 -13.44 -9.77
N ILE A 79 -31.05 -14.03 -8.95
CA ILE A 79 -31.01 -15.47 -8.67
C ILE A 79 -31.28 -16.27 -9.96
N GLY A 80 -32.24 -15.83 -10.77
CA GLY A 80 -32.60 -16.47 -12.04
C GLY A 80 -31.47 -16.43 -13.09
N CYS A 81 -30.57 -15.44 -13.03
CA CYS A 81 -29.37 -15.37 -13.88
C CYS A 81 -28.06 -15.59 -13.10
N SER A 82 -28.12 -16.26 -11.95
CA SER A 82 -26.96 -16.34 -11.04
C SER A 82 -25.73 -16.98 -11.67
N ASP A 83 -25.89 -17.87 -12.66
CA ASP A 83 -24.79 -18.54 -13.37
C ASP A 83 -23.85 -17.58 -14.11
N SER A 84 -24.33 -16.39 -14.52
CA SER A 84 -23.52 -15.37 -15.21
C SER A 84 -22.80 -14.41 -14.25
N LEU A 85 -22.98 -14.56 -12.94
CA LEU A 85 -22.48 -13.59 -11.94
C LEU A 85 -21.14 -13.97 -11.31
N PHE A 86 -20.40 -14.91 -11.93
CA PHE A 86 -19.16 -15.44 -11.35
C PHE A 86 -18.10 -14.36 -11.09
N SER A 87 -17.97 -13.36 -11.97
CA SER A 87 -17.01 -12.26 -11.76
C SER A 87 -17.36 -11.43 -10.51
N TYR A 88 -18.65 -11.18 -10.23
CA TYR A 88 -19.08 -10.50 -9.01
C TYR A 88 -18.86 -11.34 -7.74
N TYR A 89 -18.95 -12.66 -7.87
CA TYR A 89 -18.60 -13.58 -6.79
C TYR A 89 -17.09 -13.51 -6.49
N LEU A 90 -16.23 -13.55 -7.50
CA LEU A 90 -14.78 -13.35 -7.35
C LEU A 90 -14.45 -11.98 -6.74
N LEU A 91 -15.11 -10.91 -7.18
CA LEU A 91 -14.93 -9.56 -6.63
C LEU A 91 -15.36 -9.47 -5.15
N SER A 92 -16.38 -10.22 -4.75
CA SER A 92 -16.81 -10.29 -3.34
C SER A 92 -15.71 -10.88 -2.45
N HIS A 93 -15.01 -11.91 -2.93
CA HIS A 93 -13.85 -12.51 -2.25
C HIS A 93 -12.63 -11.60 -2.28
N PHE A 94 -12.33 -11.02 -3.44
CA PHE A 94 -11.26 -10.02 -3.61
C PHE A 94 -11.40 -8.90 -2.59
N ASN A 95 -12.60 -8.34 -2.47
CA ASN A 95 -12.96 -7.25 -1.55
C ASN A 95 -12.61 -7.54 -0.09
N HIS A 96 -12.76 -8.78 0.39
CA HIS A 96 -12.57 -9.11 1.82
C HIS A 96 -11.18 -8.71 2.32
N SER A 97 -10.17 -8.91 1.49
CA SER A 97 -8.77 -8.63 1.82
C SER A 97 -8.33 -7.17 1.64
N LYS A 98 -9.11 -6.30 0.96
CA LYS A 98 -8.63 -4.95 0.59
C LYS A 98 -8.89 -3.89 1.65
N LEU A 99 -7.99 -2.92 1.76
CA LEU A 99 -8.23 -1.73 2.58
C LEU A 99 -9.29 -0.83 1.94
N GLU A 100 -10.15 -0.25 2.77
CA GLU A 100 -11.15 0.72 2.32
C GLU A 100 -10.48 1.94 1.68
N SER A 101 -9.43 2.47 2.30
CA SER A 101 -8.65 3.60 1.78
C SER A 101 -8.09 3.33 0.39
N ALA A 102 -7.65 2.10 0.09
CA ALA A 102 -7.12 1.76 -1.23
C ALA A 102 -8.22 1.79 -2.32
N VAL A 103 -9.41 1.28 -1.99
CA VAL A 103 -10.55 1.28 -2.93
C VAL A 103 -11.07 2.68 -3.16
N VAL A 104 -11.24 3.47 -2.09
CA VAL A 104 -11.75 4.85 -2.19
C VAL A 104 -10.79 5.74 -2.96
N GLU A 105 -9.48 5.60 -2.77
CA GLU A 105 -8.50 6.42 -3.50
C GLU A 105 -8.51 6.14 -5.00
N VAL A 106 -8.56 4.86 -5.41
CA VAL A 106 -8.69 4.51 -6.82
C VAL A 106 -10.05 4.97 -7.36
N ALA A 107 -11.12 4.85 -6.59
CA ALA A 107 -12.43 5.39 -6.94
C ALA A 107 -12.39 6.90 -7.19
N ARG A 108 -11.78 7.70 -6.31
CA ARG A 108 -11.64 9.17 -6.49
C ARG A 108 -10.88 9.57 -7.73
N SER A 109 -9.97 8.73 -8.21
CA SER A 109 -9.22 9.03 -9.44
C SER A 109 -10.01 8.84 -10.74
N VAL A 110 -11.18 8.21 -10.69
CA VAL A 110 -11.95 7.82 -11.89
C VAL A 110 -13.44 8.16 -11.80
N LEU A 111 -14.04 8.05 -10.62
CA LEU A 111 -15.47 8.25 -10.38
C LEU A 111 -15.73 9.67 -9.88
N THR A 112 -16.96 10.16 -10.07
CA THR A 112 -17.38 11.47 -9.56
C THR A 112 -17.56 11.45 -8.04
N GLU A 113 -17.32 12.59 -7.39
CA GLU A 113 -17.51 12.74 -5.94
C GLU A 113 -18.95 12.45 -5.50
N GLU A 114 -19.95 12.79 -6.33
CA GLU A 114 -21.36 12.46 -6.10
C GLU A 114 -21.57 10.94 -6.00
N LEU A 115 -21.02 10.18 -6.94
CA LEU A 115 -21.16 8.73 -6.99
C LEU A 115 -20.45 8.05 -5.80
N ILE A 116 -19.28 8.55 -5.41
CA ILE A 116 -18.55 8.06 -4.23
C ILE A 116 -19.36 8.34 -2.95
N THR A 117 -19.93 9.54 -2.84
CA THR A 117 -20.77 9.95 -1.71
C THR A 117 -22.02 9.09 -1.58
N ASN A 118 -22.61 8.64 -2.70
CA ASN A 118 -23.75 7.72 -2.69
C ASN A 118 -23.44 6.36 -2.05
N PHE A 119 -22.17 5.96 -2.01
CA PHE A 119 -21.71 4.74 -1.34
C PHE A 119 -21.24 4.96 0.11
N LEU A 120 -21.33 6.18 0.63
CA LEU A 120 -21.04 6.48 2.03
C LEU A 120 -22.14 5.91 2.95
N CYS A 121 -21.73 5.12 3.95
CA CYS A 121 -22.61 4.57 4.96
C CYS A 121 -22.69 5.51 6.18
N LYS A 122 -23.70 5.31 7.03
CA LYS A 122 -23.98 6.16 8.21
C LYS A 122 -22.82 6.28 9.22
N ASN A 123 -21.82 5.41 9.13
CA ASN A 123 -20.64 5.37 9.99
C ASN A 123 -19.40 6.01 9.35
N ASN A 124 -19.57 6.85 8.32
CA ASN A 124 -18.48 7.41 7.51
C ASN A 124 -17.59 6.38 6.80
N LYS A 125 -18.02 5.12 6.71
CA LYS A 125 -17.35 4.10 5.90
C LYS A 125 -18.03 3.95 4.56
N HIS A 126 -17.27 3.69 3.52
CA HIS A 126 -17.79 3.43 2.19
C HIS A 126 -18.19 1.96 2.04
N ASP A 127 -19.25 1.69 1.27
CA ASP A 127 -19.58 0.34 0.81
C ASP A 127 -18.54 -0.12 -0.23
N LYS A 128 -17.40 -0.59 0.28
CA LYS A 128 -16.23 -1.02 -0.48
C LYS A 128 -16.57 -2.01 -1.60
N LYS A 129 -17.50 -2.93 -1.33
CA LYS A 129 -17.89 -3.96 -2.31
C LYS A 129 -18.63 -3.35 -3.49
N SER A 130 -19.56 -2.43 -3.22
CA SER A 130 -20.26 -1.69 -4.27
C SER A 130 -19.31 -0.84 -5.11
N LEU A 131 -18.36 -0.13 -4.49
CA LEU A 131 -17.33 0.62 -5.21
C LEU A 131 -16.46 -0.28 -6.10
N ILE A 132 -16.06 -1.45 -5.62
CA ILE A 132 -15.31 -2.44 -6.42
C ILE A 132 -16.13 -2.89 -7.62
N PHE A 133 -17.44 -3.14 -7.46
CA PHE A 133 -18.31 -3.54 -8.57
C PHE A 133 -18.43 -2.45 -9.63
N VAL A 134 -18.58 -1.19 -9.21
CA VAL A 134 -18.61 -0.03 -10.11
C VAL A 134 -17.28 0.10 -10.86
N LEU A 135 -16.15 0.08 -10.13
CA LEU A 135 -14.82 0.17 -10.73
C LEU A 135 -14.58 -0.92 -11.78
N PHE A 136 -14.93 -2.16 -11.46
CA PHE A 136 -14.80 -3.29 -12.37
C PHE A 136 -15.61 -3.09 -13.66
N HIS A 137 -16.80 -2.52 -13.57
CA HIS A 137 -17.63 -2.31 -14.75
C HIS A 137 -17.16 -1.11 -15.59
N SER A 138 -16.64 -0.06 -14.95
CA SER A 138 -16.03 1.06 -15.65
C SER A 138 -14.80 0.63 -16.45
N ASP A 139 -13.88 -0.08 -15.81
CA ASP A 139 -12.72 -0.71 -16.45
C ASP A 139 -12.13 -1.79 -15.50
N PRO A 140 -12.09 -3.07 -15.92
CA PRO A 140 -11.51 -4.12 -15.09
C PRO A 140 -10.06 -3.88 -14.67
N GLU A 141 -9.26 -3.15 -15.44
CA GLU A 141 -7.88 -2.81 -15.04
C GLU A 141 -7.83 -1.95 -13.76
N LEU A 142 -8.90 -1.25 -13.41
CA LEU A 142 -8.99 -0.52 -12.14
C LEU A 142 -8.98 -1.45 -10.92
N ILE A 143 -9.39 -2.71 -11.08
CA ILE A 143 -9.26 -3.71 -10.01
C ILE A 143 -7.79 -4.09 -9.79
N LYS A 144 -6.97 -4.09 -10.84
CA LYS A 144 -5.51 -4.20 -10.68
C LYS A 144 -4.94 -2.97 -9.99
N CYS A 145 -5.40 -1.76 -10.33
CA CYS A 145 -5.01 -0.54 -9.62
C CYS A 145 -5.32 -0.63 -8.12
N VAL A 146 -6.53 -1.08 -7.75
CA VAL A 146 -6.90 -1.33 -6.34
C VAL A 146 -5.96 -2.35 -5.69
N TYR A 147 -5.69 -3.45 -6.37
CA TYR A 147 -4.81 -4.52 -5.86
C TYR A 147 -3.38 -4.03 -5.62
N HIS A 148 -2.81 -3.32 -6.59
CA HIS A 148 -1.48 -2.72 -6.52
C HIS A 148 -1.38 -1.66 -5.43
N PHE A 149 -2.35 -0.75 -5.36
CA PHE A 149 -2.36 0.30 -4.35
C PHE A 149 -2.59 -0.25 -2.94
N ASP A 150 -3.42 -1.28 -2.77
CA ASP A 150 -3.56 -2.01 -1.49
C ASP A 150 -2.23 -2.59 -1.01
N LYS A 151 -1.38 -3.11 -1.92
CA LYS A 151 -0.02 -3.55 -1.56
C LYS A 151 0.87 -2.40 -1.11
N VAL A 152 0.81 -1.24 -1.76
CA VAL A 152 1.55 -0.03 -1.36
C VAL A 152 1.12 0.41 0.05
N GLN A 153 -0.18 0.42 0.31
CA GLN A 153 -0.76 0.83 1.60
C GLN A 153 -0.35 -0.11 2.74
N LYS A 154 -0.25 -1.42 2.50
CA LYS A 154 0.11 -2.42 3.53
C LYS A 154 1.59 -2.58 3.79
N ARG A 155 2.46 -1.96 2.98
CA ARG A 155 3.91 -2.19 3.02
C ARG A 155 4.66 -0.93 3.45
N GLY A 156 5.84 -1.17 4.03
CA GLY A 156 6.85 -0.15 4.27
C GLY A 156 7.90 -0.17 3.17
N PHE A 157 8.53 0.98 2.96
CA PHE A 157 9.50 1.32 1.95
C PHE A 157 10.75 1.88 2.63
N SER A 158 11.86 1.78 1.92
CA SER A 158 13.11 2.47 2.24
C SER A 158 13.36 3.50 1.15
N SER A 159 13.79 4.71 1.53
CA SER A 159 13.96 5.83 0.61
C SER A 159 15.40 5.94 0.13
N PHE A 160 15.56 6.18 -1.18
CA PHE A 160 16.83 6.33 -1.85
C PHE A 160 16.81 7.56 -2.77
N ALA A 161 17.96 8.21 -2.94
CA ALA A 161 18.17 9.34 -3.85
C ALA A 161 19.37 9.08 -4.74
N LEU A 162 19.39 9.66 -5.94
CA LEU A 162 20.57 9.59 -6.80
C LEU A 162 21.76 10.27 -6.12
N GLN A 163 22.90 9.58 -6.08
CA GLN A 163 24.14 10.12 -5.51
C GLN A 163 24.54 11.44 -6.18
N ASN A 164 24.44 11.49 -7.51
CA ASN A 164 24.60 12.69 -8.32
C ASN A 164 23.38 12.80 -9.21
N SER A 165 22.54 13.83 -9.01
CA SER A 165 21.38 14.04 -9.86
C SER A 165 21.82 14.60 -11.23
N PRO A 166 21.65 13.86 -12.34
CA PRO A 166 22.00 14.37 -13.66
C PRO A 166 21.10 15.54 -14.06
N ARG A 167 21.46 16.21 -15.16
CA ARG A 167 20.58 17.25 -15.72
C ARG A 167 19.22 16.65 -16.09
N GLN A 168 18.16 17.41 -15.85
CA GLN A 168 16.81 16.97 -16.16
C GLN A 168 16.64 16.71 -17.66
N MET A 169 16.17 15.52 -18.01
CA MET A 169 15.88 15.15 -19.40
C MET A 169 14.69 15.93 -19.95
N LYS A 170 14.67 16.12 -21.28
CA LYS A 170 13.55 16.77 -21.98
C LYS A 170 12.27 15.93 -21.92
N THR A 171 12.41 14.62 -22.07
CA THR A 171 11.30 13.67 -21.97
C THR A 171 10.97 13.45 -20.49
N PRO A 172 9.72 13.63 -20.04
CA PRO A 172 9.33 13.31 -18.67
C PRO A 172 9.57 11.83 -18.35
N PHE A 173 10.02 11.52 -17.14
CA PHE A 173 10.29 10.15 -16.71
C PHE A 173 9.07 9.22 -16.87
N LYS A 174 7.87 9.75 -16.57
CA LYS A 174 6.58 9.07 -16.82
C LYS A 174 6.40 8.59 -18.27
N ASN A 175 6.89 9.36 -19.23
CA ASN A 175 6.74 9.04 -20.66
C ASN A 175 7.83 8.08 -21.14
N PHE A 176 9.00 8.08 -20.48
CA PHE A 176 10.07 7.13 -20.73
C PHE A 176 9.72 5.72 -20.23
N ILE A 177 9.11 5.63 -19.04
CA ILE A 177 8.87 4.34 -18.39
C ILE A 177 7.67 3.61 -19.03
N SER A 178 7.99 2.79 -20.02
CA SER A 178 7.02 1.98 -20.77
C SER A 178 7.16 0.49 -20.46
N LYS A 179 6.17 -0.32 -20.88
CA LYS A 179 6.22 -1.78 -20.75
C LYS A 179 7.42 -2.34 -21.52
N GLU A 180 7.66 -1.83 -22.72
CA GLU A 180 8.70 -2.30 -23.63
C GLU A 180 10.09 -2.02 -23.06
N VAL A 181 10.34 -0.78 -22.61
CA VAL A 181 11.61 -0.38 -21.98
C VAL A 181 11.85 -1.20 -20.72
N THR A 182 10.86 -1.26 -19.83
CA THR A 182 11.02 -1.99 -18.56
C THR A 182 11.23 -3.47 -18.79
N TYR A 183 10.48 -4.10 -19.71
CA TYR A 183 10.65 -5.53 -20.04
C TYR A 183 12.05 -5.84 -20.58
N ARG A 184 12.60 -4.98 -21.45
CA ARG A 184 13.98 -5.12 -21.94
C ARG A 184 14.98 -5.10 -20.78
N LEU A 185 14.88 -4.12 -19.88
CA LEU A 185 15.78 -3.98 -18.74
C LEU A 185 15.68 -5.15 -17.75
N LEU A 186 14.47 -5.67 -17.53
CA LEU A 186 14.26 -6.84 -16.68
C LEU A 186 14.89 -8.10 -17.30
N LYS A 187 14.82 -8.27 -18.63
CA LYS A 187 15.50 -9.37 -19.33
C LYS A 187 17.01 -9.27 -19.26
N GLU A 188 17.56 -8.07 -19.43
CA GLU A 188 19.00 -7.83 -19.28
C GLU A 188 19.46 -8.17 -17.85
N TYR A 189 18.68 -7.77 -16.85
CA TYR A 189 18.94 -8.13 -15.45
C TYR A 189 18.88 -9.65 -15.22
N ASP A 190 17.88 -10.35 -15.77
CA ASP A 190 17.77 -11.80 -15.66
C ASP A 190 18.95 -12.52 -16.32
N ALA A 191 19.40 -12.04 -17.48
CA ALA A 191 20.58 -12.57 -18.17
C ALA A 191 21.89 -12.31 -17.41
N GLU A 192 22.05 -11.15 -16.77
CA GLU A 192 23.20 -10.87 -15.90
C GLU A 192 23.20 -11.77 -14.65
N LYS A 193 22.02 -12.05 -14.10
CA LYS A 193 21.86 -12.87 -12.90
C LYS A 193 22.08 -14.37 -13.16
N ASP A 194 21.61 -14.87 -14.29
CA ASP A 194 21.74 -16.27 -14.73
C ASP A 194 21.40 -17.31 -13.64
N ASP A 195 20.36 -17.01 -12.84
CA ASP A 195 19.90 -17.86 -11.74
C ASP A 195 18.69 -18.74 -12.11
N GLY A 196 18.26 -18.68 -13.37
CA GLY A 196 17.11 -19.40 -13.91
C GLY A 196 15.74 -18.82 -13.53
N PHE A 197 15.67 -17.67 -12.84
CA PHE A 197 14.41 -17.01 -12.52
C PHE A 197 14.07 -15.88 -13.50
N GLU A 198 12.79 -15.79 -13.85
CA GLU A 198 12.24 -14.69 -14.64
C GLU A 198 11.74 -13.56 -13.73
N THR A 199 12.11 -12.33 -14.08
CA THR A 199 11.55 -11.11 -13.49
C THR A 199 10.38 -10.61 -14.32
N GLN A 200 9.18 -10.62 -13.74
CA GLN A 200 7.94 -10.29 -14.45
C GLN A 200 7.42 -8.90 -14.05
N LEU A 201 7.23 -8.02 -15.04
CA LEU A 201 6.52 -6.76 -14.87
C LEU A 201 5.01 -7.01 -14.69
N GLN A 202 4.46 -6.61 -13.56
CA GLN A 202 3.03 -6.74 -13.25
C GLN A 202 2.22 -5.50 -13.64
N GLY A 203 2.87 -4.33 -13.70
CA GLY A 203 2.28 -3.12 -14.24
C GLY A 203 2.82 -1.85 -13.62
N PHE A 204 2.18 -0.75 -14.01
CA PHE A 204 2.48 0.60 -13.52
C PHE A 204 1.25 1.17 -12.82
N PHE A 205 1.48 2.00 -11.81
CA PHE A 205 0.43 2.80 -11.20
C PHE A 205 0.93 4.23 -11.03
N TYR A 206 0.13 5.20 -11.44
CA TYR A 206 0.46 6.62 -11.38
C TYR A 206 -0.44 7.30 -10.38
N HIS A 207 0.15 7.93 -9.37
CA HIS A 207 -0.64 8.53 -8.29
C HIS A 207 0.13 9.67 -7.64
N GLN A 208 -0.50 10.85 -7.49
CA GLN A 208 0.08 12.03 -6.83
C GLN A 208 1.53 12.35 -7.28
N ASN A 209 1.77 12.41 -8.59
CA ASN A 209 3.11 12.66 -9.19
C ASN A 209 4.18 11.61 -8.83
N ARG A 210 3.76 10.43 -8.39
CA ARG A 210 4.61 9.26 -8.15
C ARG A 210 4.34 8.19 -9.18
N ILE A 211 5.37 7.40 -9.47
CA ILE A 211 5.34 6.37 -10.51
C ILE A 211 5.72 5.05 -9.86
N TYR A 212 4.74 4.18 -9.68
CA TYR A 212 4.92 2.88 -9.07
C TYR A 212 5.14 1.83 -10.16
N VAL A 213 6.23 1.06 -10.05
CA VAL A 213 6.54 -0.10 -10.88
C VAL A 213 6.41 -1.35 -10.03
N PHE A 214 5.54 -2.26 -10.47
CA PHE A 214 5.29 -3.52 -9.76
C PHE A 214 5.98 -4.65 -10.50
N ILE A 215 6.89 -5.32 -9.80
CA ILE A 215 7.70 -6.40 -10.34
C ILE A 215 7.53 -7.63 -9.46
N ARG A 216 7.46 -8.80 -10.08
CA ARG A 216 7.39 -10.09 -9.42
C ARG A 216 8.58 -10.94 -9.82
N ARG A 217 9.32 -11.46 -8.84
CA ARG A 217 10.46 -12.36 -9.06
C ARG A 217 10.48 -13.42 -7.97
N ALA A 218 10.78 -14.66 -8.34
CA ALA A 218 11.05 -15.72 -7.37
C ALA A 218 12.20 -15.32 -6.43
N SER A 219 12.03 -15.52 -5.12
CA SER A 219 13.07 -15.17 -4.14
C SER A 219 13.53 -16.36 -3.31
N ASP A 220 12.61 -17.04 -2.63
CA ASP A 220 12.94 -18.02 -1.60
C ASP A 220 12.42 -19.40 -1.96
N LYS A 221 13.21 -20.42 -1.64
CA LYS A 221 12.71 -21.80 -1.60
C LYS A 221 11.54 -21.85 -0.62
N ASP A 222 10.41 -22.38 -1.09
CA ASP A 222 9.20 -22.53 -0.31
C ASP A 222 8.55 -23.88 -0.62
N LEU A 223 7.64 -24.28 0.26
CA LEU A 223 6.78 -25.44 0.10
C LEU A 223 5.49 -24.97 -0.57
N LEU A 224 5.38 -25.21 -1.87
CA LEU A 224 4.19 -24.88 -2.64
C LEU A 224 3.17 -26.02 -2.53
N PHE A 225 1.93 -25.70 -2.20
CA PHE A 225 0.84 -26.66 -2.24
C PHE A 225 0.28 -26.74 -3.66
N ASN A 226 0.33 -27.93 -4.26
CA ASN A 226 -0.33 -28.23 -5.52
C ASN A 226 -1.25 -29.44 -5.31
N SER A 227 -2.56 -29.22 -5.36
CA SER A 227 -3.59 -30.27 -5.33
C SER A 227 -3.30 -31.41 -4.34
N ASN A 228 -3.08 -31.06 -3.07
CA ASN A 228 -2.76 -31.94 -1.93
C ASN A 228 -1.35 -32.54 -1.87
N ARG A 229 -0.40 -32.05 -2.67
CA ARG A 229 1.03 -32.39 -2.55
C ARG A 229 1.86 -31.15 -2.23
N ILE A 230 2.83 -31.33 -1.34
CA ILE A 230 3.85 -30.31 -1.08
C ILE A 230 4.95 -30.48 -2.13
N ILE A 231 5.17 -29.43 -2.92
CA ILE A 231 6.23 -29.36 -3.92
C ILE A 231 7.26 -28.34 -3.44
N HIS A 232 8.54 -28.68 -3.52
CA HIS A 232 9.60 -27.70 -3.34
C HIS A 232 9.61 -26.77 -4.55
N GLY A 233 9.39 -25.47 -4.32
CA GLY A 233 9.41 -24.45 -5.36
C GLY A 233 9.96 -23.14 -4.83
N TYR A 234 9.75 -22.06 -5.57
CA TYR A 234 10.12 -20.72 -5.12
C TYR A 234 8.89 -19.85 -4.98
N ARG A 235 8.75 -19.17 -3.84
CA ARG A 235 7.65 -18.23 -3.66
C ARG A 235 7.98 -16.94 -4.40
N PRO A 236 7.07 -16.44 -5.25
CA PRO A 236 7.26 -15.15 -5.88
C PRO A 236 7.20 -14.04 -4.85
N SER A 237 8.19 -13.15 -4.89
CA SER A 237 8.27 -11.94 -4.10
C SER A 237 7.90 -10.73 -4.93
N TRP A 238 7.40 -9.70 -4.24
CA TRP A 238 7.02 -8.43 -4.85
C TRP A 238 8.14 -7.43 -4.61
N ILE A 239 8.60 -6.81 -5.70
CA ILE A 239 9.46 -5.64 -5.74
C ILE A 239 8.58 -4.47 -6.18
N ILE A 240 8.48 -3.43 -5.36
CA ILE A 240 7.73 -2.22 -5.66
C ILE A 240 8.71 -1.06 -5.67
N LEU A 241 8.86 -0.45 -6.85
CA LEU A 241 9.67 0.76 -7.04
C LEU A 241 8.72 1.95 -7.13
N ASP A 242 8.77 2.85 -6.16
CA ASP A 242 7.98 4.08 -6.14
C ASP A 242 8.91 5.26 -6.47
N PHE A 243 8.96 5.62 -7.75
CA PHE A 243 9.80 6.71 -8.25
C PHE A 243 9.15 8.08 -8.07
N SER A 244 9.99 9.09 -7.84
CA SER A 244 9.59 10.49 -7.99
C SER A 244 9.30 10.83 -9.45
N LEU A 245 8.58 11.94 -9.66
CA LEU A 245 8.21 12.44 -10.99
C LEU A 245 9.40 12.56 -11.97
N HIS A 246 10.59 12.85 -11.44
CA HIS A 246 11.80 13.07 -12.24
C HIS A 246 12.78 11.89 -12.21
N GLY A 247 12.43 10.78 -11.54
CA GLY A 247 13.31 9.60 -11.42
C GLY A 247 14.56 9.82 -10.56
N ASN A 248 14.66 10.93 -9.82
CA ASN A 248 15.83 11.25 -8.99
C ASN A 248 15.76 10.64 -7.57
N GLN A 249 14.61 10.11 -7.18
CA GLN A 249 14.38 9.44 -5.90
C GLN A 249 13.53 8.20 -6.14
N VAL A 250 13.78 7.15 -5.36
CA VAL A 250 12.97 5.94 -5.36
C VAL A 250 12.73 5.48 -3.93
N ASN A 251 11.47 5.19 -3.61
CA ASN A 251 11.11 4.45 -2.42
C ASN A 251 10.99 2.98 -2.83
N LEU A 252 11.73 2.11 -2.18
CA LEU A 252 11.82 0.70 -2.53
C LEU A 252 11.18 -0.17 -1.45
N CYS A 253 10.26 -1.04 -1.85
CA CYS A 253 9.76 -2.12 -1.02
C CYS A 253 10.10 -3.46 -1.68
N ALA A 254 11.05 -4.19 -1.11
CA ALA A 254 11.44 -5.51 -1.55
C ALA A 254 12.04 -6.30 -0.38
N LYS A 255 12.15 -7.63 -0.55
CA LYS A 255 12.85 -8.48 0.40
C LYS A 255 14.37 -8.30 0.30
N ASN A 256 14.90 -8.25 -0.93
CA ASN A 256 16.32 -8.03 -1.21
C ASN A 256 16.52 -6.62 -1.79
N PHE A 257 16.97 -5.69 -0.94
CA PHE A 257 17.18 -4.29 -1.34
C PHE A 257 18.27 -4.16 -2.40
N ASN A 258 19.42 -4.81 -2.22
CA ASN A 258 20.56 -4.67 -3.11
C ASN A 258 20.21 -5.09 -4.55
N GLU A 259 19.50 -6.20 -4.71
CA GLU A 259 19.06 -6.69 -6.02
C GLU A 259 18.01 -5.78 -6.65
N SER A 260 17.05 -5.32 -5.85
CA SER A 260 16.00 -4.45 -6.35
C SER A 260 16.52 -3.05 -6.70
N LEU A 261 17.55 -2.58 -6.01
CA LEU A 261 18.27 -1.35 -6.34
C LEU A 261 19.02 -1.46 -7.66
N LYS A 262 19.59 -2.62 -8.01
CA LYS A 262 20.18 -2.82 -9.35
C LYS A 262 19.16 -2.60 -10.45
N ILE A 263 17.94 -3.12 -10.29
CA ILE A 263 16.85 -2.89 -11.24
C ILE A 263 16.50 -1.39 -11.30
N ALA A 264 16.34 -0.74 -10.14
CA ALA A 264 16.04 0.69 -10.09
C ALA A 264 17.13 1.54 -10.75
N ASN A 265 18.40 1.25 -10.47
CA ASN A 265 19.59 1.89 -11.06
C ASN A 265 19.63 1.70 -12.58
N SER A 266 19.33 0.50 -13.08
CA SER A 266 19.28 0.21 -14.52
C SER A 266 18.21 1.06 -15.23
N ILE A 267 17.01 1.18 -14.65
CA ILE A 267 15.92 2.01 -15.18
C ILE A 267 16.35 3.47 -15.28
N VAL A 268 16.88 4.05 -14.20
CA VAL A 268 17.25 5.47 -14.19
C VAL A 268 18.51 5.76 -15.00
N SER A 269 19.47 4.82 -15.06
CA SER A 269 20.66 4.98 -15.88
C SER A 269 20.32 5.01 -17.37
N ASN A 270 19.37 4.17 -17.80
CA ASN A 270 18.85 4.21 -19.17
C ASN A 270 18.08 5.50 -19.46
N TYR A 271 17.35 6.02 -18.47
CA TYR A 271 16.62 7.28 -18.63
C TYR A 271 17.53 8.51 -18.75
N PHE A 272 18.57 8.60 -17.91
CA PHE A 272 19.51 9.72 -17.91
C PHE A 272 20.68 9.55 -18.88
N GLU A 273 20.74 8.42 -19.60
CA GLU A 273 21.80 8.08 -20.55
C GLU A 273 23.22 8.13 -19.93
N CYS A 274 23.32 7.87 -18.62
CA CYS A 274 24.57 7.81 -17.88
C CYS A 274 24.42 6.90 -16.65
N GLU A 275 25.54 6.40 -16.12
CA GLU A 275 25.51 5.56 -14.92
C GLU A 275 24.97 6.34 -13.72
N CYS A 276 23.86 5.86 -13.16
CA CYS A 276 23.15 6.47 -12.05
C CYS A 276 22.98 5.45 -10.92
N LEU A 277 23.41 5.84 -9.72
CA LEU A 277 23.34 5.01 -8.54
C LEU A 277 22.46 5.67 -7.48
N PHE A 278 21.46 4.92 -7.02
CA PHE A 278 20.70 5.23 -5.82
C PHE A 278 21.50 4.88 -4.56
N ILE A 279 21.56 5.84 -3.65
CA ILE A 279 22.11 5.68 -2.30
C ILE A 279 21.02 5.91 -1.26
N ASP A 280 21.21 5.36 -0.06
CA ASP A 280 20.29 5.57 1.05
C ASP A 280 20.06 7.07 1.28
N MET A 281 18.80 7.47 1.33
CA MET A 281 18.47 8.84 1.69
C MET A 281 18.82 9.03 3.16
N GLN A 282 19.67 10.00 3.45
CA GLN A 282 20.03 10.38 4.81
C GLN A 282 19.53 11.79 5.06
N ASP A 283 18.30 11.87 5.54
CA ASP A 283 17.74 13.12 6.02
C ASP A 283 18.35 13.43 7.39
N GLN A 284 19.20 14.46 7.39
CA GLN A 284 19.97 14.89 8.54
C GLN A 284 19.19 15.94 9.31
N ASN A 285 18.65 15.57 10.48
CA ASN A 285 18.03 16.51 11.38
C ASN A 285 19.05 17.05 12.37
N CYS A 286 19.02 18.37 12.60
CA CYS A 286 19.80 19.01 13.66
C CYS A 286 19.36 18.47 15.03
N THR A 287 20.32 18.06 15.86
CA THR A 287 20.06 17.49 17.20
C THR A 287 19.24 18.43 18.09
N LEU A 288 19.39 19.74 17.93
CA LEU A 288 18.63 20.74 18.67
C LEU A 288 17.13 20.72 18.29
N LEU A 289 16.80 20.61 17.00
CA LEU A 289 15.40 20.50 16.55
C LEU A 289 14.74 19.22 17.06
N VAL A 290 15.49 18.12 17.08
CA VAL A 290 15.02 16.85 17.65
C VAL A 290 14.75 16.98 19.15
N ALA A 291 15.62 17.68 19.89
CA ALA A 291 15.40 17.96 21.32
C ALA A 291 14.11 18.76 21.54
N THR A 292 13.93 19.84 20.77
CA THR A 292 12.74 20.70 20.83
C THR A 292 11.47 19.91 20.53
N PHE A 293 11.48 19.05 19.51
CA PHE A 293 10.36 18.18 19.18
C PHE A 293 10.02 17.20 20.31
N LEU A 294 11.02 16.51 20.87
CA LEU A 294 10.81 15.57 21.98
C LEU A 294 10.22 16.27 23.21
N LYS A 295 10.71 17.49 23.51
CA LYS A 295 10.18 18.32 24.60
C LYS A 295 8.73 18.73 24.35
N SER A 296 8.45 19.29 23.18
CA SER A 296 7.09 19.69 22.75
C SER A 296 6.10 18.52 22.85
N SER A 297 6.54 17.32 22.47
CA SER A 297 5.75 16.08 22.54
C SER A 297 5.45 15.65 23.98
N ILE A 298 6.40 15.78 24.90
CA ILE A 298 6.21 15.46 26.33
C ILE A 298 5.28 16.47 27.00
N GLU A 299 5.40 17.74 26.62
CA GLU A 299 4.57 18.83 27.15
C GLU A 299 3.13 18.81 26.61
N GLY A 300 2.84 17.98 25.60
CA GLY A 300 1.52 17.91 24.98
C GLY A 300 1.12 19.22 24.30
N THR A 301 2.10 19.95 23.76
CA THR A 301 1.89 21.29 23.17
C THR A 301 1.19 21.26 21.82
N ASP A 302 1.34 20.17 21.06
CA ASP A 302 0.63 19.95 19.80
C ASP A 302 -0.58 19.03 20.02
N PRO A 303 -1.82 19.49 19.79
CA PRO A 303 -3.01 18.64 19.93
C PRO A 303 -3.08 17.49 18.91
N ASN A 304 -2.31 17.56 17.82
CA ASN A 304 -2.29 16.52 16.78
C ASN A 304 -1.36 15.35 17.11
N ILE A 305 -0.47 15.51 18.08
CA ILE A 305 0.53 14.51 18.47
C ILE A 305 0.43 14.27 19.98
N CYS A 306 0.06 13.04 20.35
CA CYS A 306 0.05 12.63 21.75
C CYS A 306 1.14 11.59 22.02
N LEU A 307 2.19 11.96 22.75
CA LEU A 307 3.24 11.04 23.17
C LEU A 307 2.75 10.12 24.29
N PHE A 308 2.94 8.82 24.14
CA PHE A 308 2.53 7.84 25.15
C PHE A 308 3.58 6.77 25.45
N GLU A 309 4.67 6.70 24.69
CA GLU A 309 5.75 5.76 24.95
C GLU A 309 7.11 6.37 24.59
N VAL A 310 8.08 6.22 25.49
CA VAL A 310 9.48 6.58 25.24
C VAL A 310 10.37 5.40 25.60
N LYS A 311 11.21 4.98 24.65
CA LYS A 311 12.25 3.96 24.83
C LYS A 311 13.62 4.64 24.80
N PHE A 312 14.41 4.44 25.84
CA PHE A 312 15.76 4.98 25.92
C PHE A 312 16.76 3.97 26.48
N ARG A 313 18.02 4.11 26.08
CA ARG A 313 19.14 3.30 26.57
C ARG A 313 19.59 3.81 27.93
N SER A 314 19.75 2.90 28.89
CA SER A 314 20.29 3.26 30.21
C SER A 314 21.81 3.34 30.16
N THR A 315 22.39 4.39 30.74
CA THR A 315 23.84 4.56 30.92
C THR A 315 24.36 3.93 32.22
N GLN A 316 23.47 3.60 33.16
CA GLN A 316 23.82 3.09 34.49
C GLN A 316 23.64 1.57 34.62
N LEU A 317 22.82 0.97 33.76
CA LEU A 317 22.60 -0.47 33.72
C LEU A 317 23.60 -1.13 32.74
N LYS A 318 23.67 -2.47 32.76
CA LYS A 318 24.55 -3.23 31.86
C LYS A 318 24.39 -2.77 30.40
N LYS A 319 25.47 -2.88 29.62
CA LYS A 319 25.49 -2.60 28.18
C LYS A 319 24.27 -3.28 27.52
N ASP A 320 23.53 -2.49 26.73
CA ASP A 320 22.29 -2.89 26.03
C ASP A 320 21.02 -3.07 26.88
N THR A 321 20.96 -2.45 28.06
CA THR A 321 19.71 -2.35 28.82
C THR A 321 18.86 -1.16 28.37
N TYR A 322 17.60 -1.41 28.04
CA TYR A 322 16.63 -0.39 27.62
C TYR A 322 15.56 -0.18 28.68
N LEU A 323 15.20 1.08 28.91
CA LEU A 323 14.07 1.47 29.74
C LEU A 323 12.96 1.96 28.84
N VAL A 324 11.73 1.51 29.14
CA VAL A 324 10.52 1.89 28.40
C VAL A 324 9.54 2.49 29.39
N VAL A 325 9.14 3.73 29.15
CA VAL A 325 8.05 4.38 29.90
C VAL A 325 6.84 4.42 28.98
N VAL A 326 5.75 3.80 29.43
CA VAL A 326 4.46 3.73 28.70
C VAL A 326 3.38 4.38 29.55
N THR A 327 2.55 5.20 28.92
CA THR A 327 1.41 5.86 29.55
C THR A 327 0.13 5.63 28.75
N ASN A 328 -1.01 6.12 29.25
CA ASN A 328 -2.26 5.99 28.53
C ASN A 328 -2.22 6.85 27.25
N PRO A 329 -2.49 6.30 26.06
CA PRO A 329 -2.45 7.03 24.78
C PRO A 329 -3.45 8.19 24.66
N VAL A 330 -4.39 8.31 25.61
CA VAL A 330 -5.38 9.41 25.66
C VAL A 330 -4.94 10.51 26.64
N ASN A 331 -3.89 10.29 27.44
CA ASN A 331 -3.40 11.26 28.42
C ASN A 331 -2.15 11.97 27.88
N SER A 332 -2.35 13.12 27.24
CA SER A 332 -1.28 13.92 26.61
C SER A 332 -0.26 14.51 27.60
N ILE A 333 -0.54 14.50 28.91
CA ILE A 333 0.33 15.09 29.94
C ILE A 333 0.50 14.10 31.10
N ALA A 334 1.00 12.91 30.78
CA ALA A 334 1.30 11.91 31.80
C ALA A 334 2.52 12.34 32.65
N ARG A 335 2.36 12.33 33.98
CA ARG A 335 3.42 12.74 34.94
C ARG A 335 4.69 11.90 34.77
N GLU A 336 4.53 10.64 34.41
CA GLU A 336 5.61 9.68 34.16
C GLU A 336 6.50 10.12 33.00
N LEU A 337 5.93 10.72 31.95
CA LEU A 337 6.70 11.28 30.83
C LEU A 337 7.35 12.61 31.20
N GLN A 338 6.69 13.43 32.03
CA GLN A 338 7.24 14.70 32.51
C GLN A 338 8.53 14.50 33.33
N MET A 339 8.66 13.37 34.06
CA MET A 339 9.90 13.02 34.76
C MET A 339 11.11 12.82 33.81
N LEU A 340 10.86 12.49 32.54
CA LEU A 340 11.91 12.29 31.53
C LEU A 340 12.39 13.62 30.91
N LYS A 341 11.68 14.73 31.14
CA LYS A 341 11.98 16.03 30.52
C LYS A 341 13.41 16.47 30.79
N LEU A 342 13.84 16.48 32.05
CA LEU A 342 15.20 16.89 32.43
C LEU A 342 16.27 15.97 31.81
N THR A 343 15.97 14.68 31.70
CA THR A 343 16.91 13.71 31.11
C THR A 343 17.07 13.94 29.61
N ILE A 344 15.98 14.23 28.91
CA ILE A 344 15.97 14.50 27.47
C ILE A 344 16.57 15.89 27.16
N GLU A 345 16.39 16.87 28.04
CA GLU A 345 17.01 18.19 27.93
C GLU A 345 18.54 18.12 28.11
N GLN A 346 19.02 17.26 29.01
CA GLN A 346 20.45 17.07 29.25
C GLN A 346 21.11 16.24 28.16
N ASP A 347 20.51 15.11 27.80
CA ASP A 347 21.05 14.22 26.78
C ASP A 347 19.94 13.43 26.10
N ASN A 348 19.46 13.95 24.97
CA ASN A 348 18.51 13.20 24.15
C ASN A 348 19.16 12.01 23.44
N SER A 349 20.49 11.86 23.44
CA SER A 349 21.22 10.83 22.68
C SER A 349 20.81 9.39 23.02
N LEU A 350 20.23 9.22 24.21
CA LEU A 350 19.77 7.95 24.75
C LEU A 350 18.41 7.51 24.22
N VAL A 351 17.59 8.42 23.67
CA VAL A 351 16.24 8.11 23.18
C VAL A 351 16.32 7.33 21.86
N GLU A 352 15.98 6.06 21.88
CA GLU A 352 16.03 5.19 20.68
C GLU A 352 14.76 5.31 19.85
N SER A 353 13.60 5.36 20.51
CA SER A 353 12.31 5.49 19.84
C SER A 353 11.25 6.08 20.74
N ILE A 354 10.24 6.70 20.12
CA ILE A 354 9.01 7.13 20.78
C ILE A 354 7.80 6.56 20.06
N ARG A 355 6.67 6.41 20.76
CA ARG A 355 5.36 6.20 20.14
C ARG A 355 4.42 7.33 20.45
N ILE A 356 3.80 7.84 19.39
CA ILE A 356 2.84 8.93 19.42
C ILE A 356 1.51 8.46 18.83
N VAL A 357 0.41 9.08 19.24
CA VAL A 357 -0.86 9.01 18.53
C VAL A 357 -0.94 10.19 17.56
N PHE A 358 -1.19 9.89 16.30
CA PHE A 358 -1.46 10.84 15.23
C PHE A 358 -2.70 10.37 14.47
N GLN A 359 -3.73 11.21 14.34
CA GLN A 359 -5.01 10.86 13.72
C GLN A 359 -5.55 9.49 14.20
N GLU A 360 -5.65 9.30 15.52
CA GLU A 360 -6.10 8.07 16.20
C GLU A 360 -5.23 6.82 15.96
N LYS A 361 -4.08 6.95 15.28
CA LYS A 361 -3.16 5.87 14.96
C LYS A 361 -1.85 5.98 15.73
N LYS A 362 -1.34 4.83 16.19
CA LYS A 362 -0.10 4.75 16.96
C LYS A 362 1.10 4.68 16.03
N VAL A 363 1.85 5.76 15.88
CA VAL A 363 3.05 5.82 15.04
C VAL A 363 4.28 5.73 15.92
N THR A 364 5.26 4.90 15.51
CA THR A 364 6.56 4.82 16.17
C THR A 364 7.59 5.60 15.37
N LEU A 365 8.33 6.48 16.04
CA LEU A 365 9.50 7.19 15.50
C LEU A 365 10.77 6.58 16.10
N PHE A 366 11.77 6.32 15.27
CA PHE A 366 13.07 5.75 15.64
C PHE A 366 14.17 6.77 15.33
N PHE A 367 15.08 6.98 16.27
CA PHE A 367 16.16 7.95 16.16
C PHE A 367 17.49 7.23 15.95
N LYS A 368 18.07 7.36 14.76
CA LYS A 368 19.43 6.88 14.46
C LYS A 368 20.36 8.09 14.51
N ARG A 369 21.20 8.15 15.54
CA ARG A 369 22.12 9.27 15.75
C ARG A 369 23.48 8.99 15.12
N ASN A 370 24.06 10.05 14.57
CA ASN A 370 25.46 10.13 14.17
C ASN A 370 26.10 11.32 14.92
N GLN A 371 27.42 11.52 14.79
CA GLN A 371 28.16 12.53 15.57
C GLN A 371 27.60 13.96 15.45
N HIS A 372 26.95 14.30 14.32
CA HIS A 372 26.50 15.67 14.04
C HIS A 372 25.02 15.80 13.68
N TYR A 373 24.31 14.69 13.46
CA TYR A 373 22.92 14.71 13.01
C TYR A 373 22.14 13.50 13.50
N THR A 374 20.82 13.60 13.45
CA THR A 374 19.89 12.51 13.73
C THR A 374 19.04 12.21 12.51
N THR A 375 19.04 10.95 12.08
CA THR A 375 18.07 10.46 11.09
C THR A 375 16.87 9.89 11.83
N ILE A 376 15.67 10.32 11.44
CA ILE A 376 14.42 9.89 12.05
C ILE A 376 13.71 8.97 11.09
N TYR A 377 13.42 7.74 11.53
CA TYR A 377 12.60 6.79 10.79
C TYR A 377 11.22 6.65 11.42
N TYR A 378 10.16 6.38 10.64
CA TYR A 378 8.82 6.17 11.19
C TYR A 378 8.14 4.89 10.67
N SER A 379 7.25 4.32 11.47
CA SER A 379 6.47 3.13 11.13
C SER A 379 5.35 3.45 10.13
N GLU A 380 5.68 3.66 8.86
CA GLU A 380 4.74 4.21 7.87
C GLU A 380 3.53 3.33 7.55
N HIS A 381 3.67 2.00 7.69
CA HIS A 381 2.64 1.02 7.27
C HIS A 381 1.34 1.13 8.08
N ILE A 382 1.37 1.85 9.20
CA ILE A 382 0.22 2.13 10.06
C ILE A 382 -0.65 3.23 9.44
N LEU A 383 -0.01 4.17 8.73
CA LEU A 383 -0.65 5.27 8.06
C LEU A 383 -0.96 4.90 6.60
N ASN A 384 -2.10 5.36 6.11
CA ASN A 384 -2.41 5.30 4.70
C ASN A 384 -1.61 6.37 3.93
N LYS A 385 -1.56 6.30 2.59
CA LYS A 385 -0.76 7.22 1.77
C LYS A 385 -1.00 8.71 2.07
N ASN A 386 -2.24 9.16 2.19
CA ASN A 386 -2.55 10.57 2.47
C ASN A 386 -2.10 10.94 3.88
N GLU A 387 -2.42 10.10 4.86
CA GLU A 387 -1.99 10.30 6.25
C GLU A 387 -0.45 10.32 6.39
N ARG A 388 0.29 9.58 5.55
CA ARG A 388 1.77 9.63 5.51
C ARG A 388 2.27 10.98 5.04
N GLU A 389 1.66 11.55 3.99
CA GLU A 389 2.05 12.85 3.48
C GLU A 389 1.67 13.96 4.47
N ASP A 390 0.47 13.90 5.08
CA ASP A 390 0.06 14.80 6.15
C ASP A 390 1.03 14.75 7.34
N PHE A 391 1.44 13.54 7.75
CA PHE A 391 2.39 13.36 8.84
C PHE A 391 3.77 13.92 8.50
N LYS A 392 4.27 13.70 7.28
CA LYS A 392 5.54 14.29 6.82
C LYS A 392 5.48 15.81 6.78
N SER A 393 4.38 16.36 6.26
CA SER A 393 4.16 17.82 6.20
C SER A 393 4.10 18.41 7.60
N LEU A 394 3.37 17.80 8.54
CA LEU A 394 3.35 18.22 9.94
C LEU A 394 4.77 18.24 10.55
N MET A 395 5.53 17.16 10.37
CA MET A 395 6.89 17.08 10.90
C MET A 395 7.80 18.19 10.34
N LYS A 396 7.66 18.49 9.05
CA LYS A 396 8.47 19.49 8.36
C LYS A 396 8.05 20.92 8.69
N GLU A 397 6.76 21.22 8.62
CA GLU A 397 6.22 22.58 8.73
C GLU A 397 6.18 23.05 10.19
N THR A 398 5.80 22.18 11.13
CA THR A 398 5.70 22.54 12.55
C THR A 398 7.03 22.41 13.27
N TYR A 399 7.81 21.38 12.97
CA TYR A 399 9.03 21.06 13.73
C TYR A 399 10.34 21.26 12.95
N GLY A 400 10.27 21.58 11.66
CA GLY A 400 11.47 21.66 10.82
C GLY A 400 12.18 20.32 10.63
N LEU A 401 11.47 19.20 10.89
CA LEU A 401 12.04 17.85 10.86
C LEU A 401 11.70 17.12 9.57
N THR A 402 12.65 16.34 9.10
CA THR A 402 12.52 15.43 7.98
C THR A 402 12.51 14.00 8.50
N ILE A 403 11.57 13.19 8.01
CA ILE A 403 11.35 11.83 8.48
C ILE A 403 11.35 10.85 7.31
N LEU A 404 11.97 9.70 7.51
CA LEU A 404 12.09 8.65 6.49
C LEU A 404 11.25 7.43 6.87
N PRO A 405 10.63 6.74 5.90
CA PRO A 405 9.92 5.52 6.19
C PRO A 405 10.88 4.43 6.70
N LYS A 406 10.43 3.64 7.67
CA LYS A 406 11.10 2.40 8.09
C LYS A 406 10.44 1.21 7.40
N ALA A 407 11.14 0.57 6.46
CA ALA A 407 10.66 -0.68 5.90
C ALA A 407 10.49 -1.75 6.99
N SER A 408 9.36 -2.46 6.99
CA SER A 408 9.06 -3.54 7.94
C SER A 408 10.04 -4.72 7.83
N CYS A 409 10.76 -4.85 6.71
CA CYS A 409 11.77 -5.87 6.47
C CYS A 409 13.14 -5.54 7.11
N CYS A 410 13.33 -4.32 7.61
CA CYS A 410 14.55 -3.93 8.31
C CYS A 410 14.54 -4.43 9.77
N ARG A 411 14.66 -5.76 9.95
CA ARG A 411 15.46 -6.23 11.07
C ARG A 411 16.89 -5.94 10.66
N TYR A 412 17.48 -4.86 11.18
CA TYR A 412 18.93 -4.78 11.19
C TYR A 412 19.39 -6.01 11.97
N SER A 413 19.86 -7.03 11.26
CA SER A 413 20.85 -7.92 11.82
C SER A 413 22.02 -7.02 12.15
N GLU A 414 22.17 -6.74 13.45
CA GLU A 414 23.44 -6.35 14.03
C GLU A 414 24.47 -7.36 13.51
N ILE A 415 25.22 -6.98 12.49
CA ILE A 415 26.51 -7.59 12.24
C ILE A 415 27.49 -6.63 12.91
N SER A 416 28.07 -7.20 13.95
CA SER A 416 29.10 -6.66 14.84
C SER A 416 30.32 -6.17 14.07
#